data_AF-A0A9X8GRL1-F1
#
_entry.id   AF-A0A9X8GRL1-F1
#
_cell.length_a   1.000
_cell.length_b   1.000
_cell.length_c   1.000
_cell.angle_alpha   90.00
_cell.angle_beta   90.00
_cell.angle_gamma   90.00
#
_symmetry.space_group_name_H-M   'P 1'
#
loop_
_entity.id
_entity.type
_entity.pdbx_description
1 polymer ?
#
loop_
_entity_poly.entity_id
_entity_poly.type
_entity_poly.pdbx_seq_one_letter_code
_entity_poly.pdbx_strand_id
1 'polypeptide(L)'
;CRAVADALQARFNPVTVRGEITGFSRAASGHCYFSIKDAQGQIRCAMFRRAAMQLDFSPRDGELVELRGKLGVYEQRGDLQLIVDSLQRAGQGAWFEQFLRLKAQLQAEGLFDAERKRRLPAMPRGIGLVTSLGAAALHDVVTALRRRVPHIPVVLVPALVQGAAAPQSLCDALARLYRMAQEGAPGP
;
A
#
# COMPACT_ATOMS: atom_id res chain seq x y z
N CYS A 1 14.51 -35.36 17.35
CA CYS A 1 13.59 -34.33 16.83
C CYS A 1 13.16 -33.32 17.90
N ARG A 2 12.64 -33.74 19.06
CA ARG A 2 12.11 -32.84 20.11
C ARG A 2 13.10 -31.77 20.61
N ALA A 3 14.32 -32.17 20.99
CA ALA A 3 15.34 -31.22 21.46
C ALA A 3 15.73 -30.14 20.43
N VAL A 4 15.65 -30.44 19.13
CA VAL A 4 15.93 -29.48 18.05
C VAL A 4 14.78 -28.50 17.90
N ALA A 5 13.53 -28.99 17.95
CA ALA A 5 12.35 -28.15 17.94
C ALA A 5 12.32 -27.19 19.14
N ASP A 6 12.63 -27.70 20.35
CA ASP A 6 12.68 -26.89 21.57
C ASP A 6 13.76 -25.79 21.50
N ALA A 7 14.95 -26.12 20.95
CA ALA A 7 16.03 -25.15 20.77
C ALA A 7 15.69 -24.07 19.73
N LEU A 8 15.06 -24.44 18.61
CA LEU A 8 14.62 -23.49 17.59
C LEU A 8 13.55 -22.54 18.15
N GLN A 9 12.62 -23.10 18.92
CA GLN A 9 11.55 -22.33 19.53
C GLN A 9 12.03 -21.37 20.60
N ALA A 10 12.98 -21.78 21.44
CA ALA A 10 13.50 -20.93 22.52
C ALA A 10 14.44 -19.82 22.04
N ARG A 11 15.17 -20.01 20.92
CA ARG A 11 16.27 -19.11 20.53
C ARG A 11 16.02 -18.26 19.29
N PHE A 12 15.15 -18.69 18.38
CA PHE A 12 15.04 -18.06 17.07
C PHE A 12 13.64 -17.55 16.74
N ASN A 13 12.59 -18.13 17.34
CA ASN A 13 11.22 -17.75 16.99
C ASN A 13 10.75 -16.48 17.75
N PRO A 14 10.02 -15.56 17.10
CA PRO A 14 9.67 -15.54 15.67
C PRO A 14 10.81 -15.03 14.79
N VAL A 15 10.92 -15.58 13.57
CA VAL A 15 11.89 -15.15 12.54
C VAL A 15 11.20 -14.35 11.43
N THR A 16 11.95 -13.44 10.83
CA THR A 16 11.58 -12.77 9.57
C THR A 16 12.51 -13.26 8.47
N VAL A 17 11.96 -13.65 7.33
CA VAL A 17 12.71 -14.17 6.18
C VAL A 17 12.25 -13.45 4.92
N ARG A 18 13.22 -13.08 4.08
CA ARG A 18 12.97 -12.45 2.78
C ARG A 18 13.54 -13.31 1.67
N GLY A 19 12.78 -13.47 0.59
CA GLY A 19 13.25 -14.19 -0.59
C GLY A 19 12.14 -14.33 -1.64
N GLU A 20 12.39 -15.15 -2.64
CA GLU A 20 11.47 -15.37 -3.76
C GLU A 20 10.60 -16.61 -3.51
N ILE A 21 9.30 -16.51 -3.79
CA ILE A 21 8.37 -17.64 -3.71
C ILE A 21 8.65 -18.62 -4.86
N THR A 22 8.69 -19.91 -4.52
CA THR A 22 8.69 -21.01 -5.48
C THR A 22 7.75 -22.14 -5.07
N GLY A 23 7.15 -22.81 -6.06
CA GLY A 23 6.32 -23.99 -5.84
C GLY A 23 5.08 -23.69 -5.01
N PHE A 24 4.48 -22.51 -5.17
CA PHE A 24 3.28 -22.12 -4.45
C PHE A 24 2.09 -23.01 -4.82
N SER A 25 1.51 -23.64 -3.80
CA SER A 25 0.35 -24.50 -3.93
C SER A 25 -0.64 -24.23 -2.81
N ARG A 26 -1.94 -24.21 -3.14
CA ARG A 26 -3.02 -24.07 -2.17
C ARG A 26 -3.81 -25.36 -2.12
N ALA A 27 -3.81 -26.01 -0.97
CA ALA A 27 -4.57 -27.24 -0.74
C ALA A 27 -6.08 -26.94 -0.66
N ALA A 28 -6.91 -27.97 -0.90
CA ALA A 28 -8.38 -27.87 -0.78
C ALA A 28 -8.84 -27.45 0.64
N SER A 29 -8.04 -27.73 1.67
CA SER A 29 -8.26 -27.26 3.05
C SER A 29 -8.08 -25.74 3.22
N GLY A 30 -7.54 -25.06 2.22
CA GLY A 30 -7.23 -23.63 2.25
C GLY A 30 -5.87 -23.29 2.83
N HIS A 31 -5.06 -24.29 3.20
CA HIS A 31 -3.65 -24.11 3.57
C HIS A 31 -2.79 -23.86 2.34
N CYS A 32 -1.78 -23.00 2.47
CA CYS A 32 -0.82 -22.73 1.42
C CYS A 32 0.54 -23.36 1.77
N TYR A 33 1.17 -23.97 0.79
CA TYR A 33 2.51 -24.53 0.88
C TYR A 33 3.34 -23.93 -0.23
N PHE A 34 4.55 -23.48 0.11
CA PHE A 34 5.48 -22.88 -0.84
C PHE A 34 6.89 -22.99 -0.28
N SER A 35 7.90 -22.65 -1.07
CA SER A 35 9.25 -22.46 -0.56
C SER A 35 9.68 -21.02 -0.79
N ILE A 36 10.52 -20.51 0.11
CA ILE A 36 11.26 -19.28 -0.13
C ILE A 36 12.69 -19.65 -0.49
N LYS A 37 13.15 -19.18 -1.64
CA LYS A 37 14.55 -19.28 -2.05
C LYS A 37 15.27 -17.94 -1.91
N ASP A 38 16.56 -18.02 -1.58
CA ASP A 38 17.52 -16.94 -1.71
C ASP A 38 18.73 -17.41 -2.55
N ALA A 39 19.82 -16.63 -2.56
CA ALA A 39 21.02 -16.97 -3.33
C ALA A 39 21.81 -18.18 -2.78
N GLN A 40 21.56 -18.60 -1.53
CA GLN A 40 22.34 -19.61 -0.83
C GLN A 40 21.53 -20.83 -0.40
N GLY A 41 20.20 -20.79 -0.47
CA GLY A 41 19.36 -21.91 -0.07
C GLY A 41 17.88 -21.71 -0.31
N GLN A 42 17.10 -22.69 0.14
CA GLN A 42 15.65 -22.64 0.13
C GLN A 42 15.09 -23.23 1.42
N ILE A 43 13.98 -22.67 1.90
CA ILE A 43 13.25 -23.16 3.06
C ILE A 43 11.79 -23.43 2.70
N ARG A 44 11.26 -24.57 3.16
CA ARG A 44 9.85 -24.91 3.00
C ARG A 44 9.00 -24.12 3.98
N CYS A 45 7.89 -23.60 3.48
CA CYS A 45 6.94 -22.77 4.20
C CYS A 45 5.55 -23.40 4.16
N ALA A 46 4.86 -23.35 5.30
CA ALA A 46 3.47 -23.72 5.43
C ALA A 46 2.69 -22.56 6.03
N MET A 47 1.59 -22.17 5.42
CA MET A 47 0.74 -21.08 5.88
C MET A 47 -0.67 -21.62 6.12
N PHE A 48 -1.14 -21.49 7.35
CA PHE A 48 -2.47 -21.97 7.69
C PHE A 48 -3.57 -21.10 7.10
N ARG A 49 -4.76 -21.68 6.89
CA ARG A 49 -5.89 -21.03 6.20
C ARG A 49 -6.22 -19.68 6.85
N ARG A 50 -6.18 -19.62 8.20
CA ARG A 50 -6.47 -18.39 8.95
C ARG A 50 -5.53 -17.24 8.57
N ALA A 51 -4.23 -17.51 8.48
CA ALA A 51 -3.24 -16.52 8.06
C ALA A 51 -3.39 -16.20 6.56
N ALA A 52 -3.59 -17.22 5.72
CA ALA A 52 -3.76 -17.03 4.28
C ALA A 52 -5.00 -16.19 3.92
N MET A 53 -6.08 -16.23 4.72
CA MET A 53 -7.27 -15.39 4.53
C MET A 53 -7.05 -13.92 4.89
N GLN A 54 -5.98 -13.58 5.61
CA GLN A 54 -5.62 -12.20 5.95
C GLN A 54 -4.70 -11.56 4.91
N LEU A 55 -4.39 -12.26 3.82
CA LEU A 55 -3.57 -11.71 2.76
C LEU A 55 -4.40 -10.79 1.87
N ASP A 56 -3.90 -9.56 1.73
CA ASP A 56 -4.45 -8.56 0.82
C ASP A 56 -4.05 -8.79 -0.65
N PHE A 57 -3.32 -9.88 -0.93
CA PHE A 57 -2.86 -10.26 -2.26
C PHE A 57 -2.80 -11.78 -2.42
N SER A 58 -2.78 -12.24 -3.66
CA SER A 58 -2.62 -13.66 -4.00
C SER A 58 -1.15 -13.93 -4.34
N PRO A 59 -0.40 -14.67 -3.51
CA PRO A 59 1.02 -14.93 -3.74
C PRO A 59 1.24 -15.75 -5.01
N ARG A 60 2.32 -15.47 -5.75
CA ARG A 60 2.70 -16.20 -6.96
C ARG A 60 4.17 -16.56 -6.97
N ASP A 61 4.51 -17.62 -7.70
CA ASP A 61 5.90 -17.99 -7.97
C ASP A 61 6.64 -16.84 -8.66
N GLY A 62 7.89 -16.62 -8.27
CA GLY A 62 8.71 -15.52 -8.77
C GLY A 62 8.54 -14.21 -7.99
N GLU A 63 7.57 -14.11 -7.06
CA GLU A 63 7.41 -12.90 -6.27
C GLU A 63 8.42 -12.83 -5.14
N LEU A 64 9.10 -11.68 -5.03
CA LEU A 64 9.91 -11.36 -3.87
C LEU A 64 8.98 -10.97 -2.71
N VAL A 65 9.11 -11.65 -1.59
CA VAL A 65 8.26 -11.49 -0.40
C VAL A 65 9.09 -11.43 0.87
N GLU A 66 8.51 -10.82 1.90
CA GLU A 66 8.97 -10.88 3.26
C GLU A 66 7.90 -11.59 4.09
N LEU A 67 8.31 -12.54 4.91
CA LEU A 67 7.41 -13.31 5.76
C LEU A 67 7.90 -13.35 7.19
N ARG A 68 6.95 -13.51 8.11
CA ARG A 68 7.21 -13.69 9.54
C ARG A 68 6.56 -14.98 10.00
N GLY A 69 7.28 -15.74 10.80
CA GLY A 69 6.79 -17.04 11.23
C GLY A 69 7.67 -17.71 12.27
N LYS A 70 7.39 -18.99 12.48
CA LYS A 70 8.10 -19.84 13.45
C LYS A 70 8.72 -21.03 12.75
N LEU A 71 10.02 -21.22 12.96
CA LEU A 71 10.71 -22.43 12.54
C LEU A 71 10.22 -23.60 13.39
N GLY A 72 9.82 -24.67 12.73
CA GLY A 72 9.39 -25.92 13.33
C GLY A 72 10.00 -27.10 12.59
N VAL A 73 10.03 -28.24 13.25
CA VAL A 73 10.47 -29.51 12.67
C VAL A 73 9.24 -30.38 12.47
N TYR A 74 9.01 -30.87 11.25
CA TYR A 74 7.95 -31.83 11.00
C TYR A 74 8.40 -33.21 11.47
N GLU A 75 7.95 -33.63 12.67
CA GLU A 75 8.50 -34.77 13.40
C GLU A 75 8.48 -36.09 12.63
N GLN A 76 7.48 -36.30 11.75
CA GLN A 76 7.38 -37.54 10.98
C GLN A 76 8.43 -37.70 9.87
N ARG A 77 9.03 -36.60 9.39
CA ARG A 77 10.09 -36.65 8.36
C ARG A 77 11.42 -36.02 8.81
N GLY A 78 11.44 -35.30 9.93
CA GLY A 78 12.62 -34.57 10.39
C GLY A 78 12.93 -33.31 9.57
N ASP A 79 12.08 -32.94 8.63
CA ASP A 79 12.27 -31.76 7.78
C ASP A 79 12.01 -30.47 8.54
N LEU A 80 12.87 -29.46 8.33
CA LEU A 80 12.66 -28.10 8.80
C LEU A 80 11.60 -27.40 7.94
N GLN A 81 10.64 -26.77 8.61
CA GLN A 81 9.60 -25.98 7.96
C GLN A 81 9.38 -24.67 8.71
N LEU A 82 9.03 -23.63 7.98
CA LEU A 82 8.64 -22.36 8.54
C LEU A 82 7.11 -22.23 8.50
N ILE A 83 6.49 -22.15 9.68
CA ILE A 83 5.06 -21.86 9.80
C ILE A 83 4.88 -20.36 9.68
N VAL A 84 4.27 -19.91 8.59
CA VAL A 84 4.13 -18.50 8.23
C VAL A 84 2.86 -17.93 8.86
N ASP A 85 3.06 -16.89 9.67
CA ASP A 85 1.98 -16.14 10.33
C ASP A 85 1.58 -14.91 9.50
N SER A 86 2.54 -14.25 8.84
CA SER A 86 2.28 -13.12 7.93
C SER A 86 3.19 -13.15 6.70
N LEU A 87 2.68 -12.69 5.57
CA LEU A 87 3.38 -12.64 4.29
C LEU A 87 3.07 -11.30 3.60
N GLN A 88 4.08 -10.59 3.12
CA GLN A 88 3.97 -9.31 2.43
C GLN A 88 4.89 -9.28 1.21
N ARG A 89 4.53 -8.50 0.19
CA ARG A 89 5.38 -8.33 -1.00
C ARG A 89 6.62 -7.51 -0.63
N ALA A 90 7.80 -8.03 -0.93
CA ALA A 90 9.05 -7.36 -0.65
C ALA A 90 9.13 -6.06 -1.47
N GLY A 91 9.52 -4.97 -0.81
CA GLY A 91 9.48 -3.62 -1.38
C GLY A 91 8.33 -2.77 -0.83
N GLN A 92 7.18 -3.36 -0.47
CA GLN A 92 6.11 -2.59 0.15
C GLN A 92 6.51 -2.05 1.53
N GLY A 93 7.31 -2.81 2.30
CA GLY A 93 7.84 -2.38 3.60
C GLY A 93 8.73 -1.14 3.51
N ALA A 94 9.72 -1.12 2.62
CA ALA A 94 10.61 0.04 2.46
C ALA A 94 9.87 1.29 1.94
N TRP A 95 8.95 1.11 0.99
CA TRP A 95 8.10 2.21 0.52
C TRP A 95 7.16 2.73 1.61
N PHE A 96 6.59 1.82 2.40
CA PHE A 96 5.71 2.16 3.51
C PHE A 96 6.46 2.85 4.65
N GLU A 97 7.67 2.39 4.99
CA GLU A 97 8.55 3.06 5.95
C GLU A 97 8.93 4.47 5.47
N GLN A 98 9.31 4.63 4.20
CA GLN A 98 9.58 5.95 3.61
C GLN A 98 8.34 6.85 3.66
N PHE A 99 7.17 6.30 3.34
CA PHE A 99 5.91 7.02 3.45
C PHE A 99 5.60 7.44 4.90
N LEU A 100 5.77 6.55 5.87
CA LEU A 100 5.56 6.87 7.29
C LEU A 100 6.55 7.93 7.77
N ARG A 101 7.82 7.84 7.37
CA ARG A 101 8.85 8.83 7.70
C ARG A 101 8.51 10.20 7.11
N LEU A 102 8.13 10.25 5.84
CA LEU A 102 7.71 11.48 5.18
C LEU A 102 6.45 12.05 5.84
N LYS A 103 5.45 11.22 6.14
CA LYS A 103 4.23 11.64 6.83
C LYS A 103 4.54 12.23 8.20
N ALA A 104 5.38 11.57 8.99
CA ALA A 104 5.79 12.05 10.31
C ALA A 104 6.55 13.38 10.22
N GLN A 105 7.43 13.53 9.23
CA GLN A 105 8.12 14.79 8.97
C GLN A 105 7.13 15.91 8.62
N LEU A 106 6.24 15.69 7.65
CA LEU A 106 5.23 16.70 7.25
C LEU A 106 4.24 17.01 8.39
N GLN A 107 3.96 16.04 9.28
CA GLN A 107 3.19 16.26 10.51
C GLN A 107 3.95 17.13 11.51
N ALA A 108 5.25 16.89 11.72
CA ALA A 108 6.09 17.71 12.60
C ALA A 108 6.26 19.15 12.07
N GLU A 109 6.24 19.33 10.75
CA GLU A 109 6.18 20.64 10.10
C GLU A 109 4.81 21.33 10.22
N GLY A 110 3.82 20.70 10.87
CA GLY A 110 2.48 21.26 11.08
C GLY A 110 1.63 21.34 9.81
N LEU A 111 2.05 20.69 8.71
CA LEU A 111 1.38 20.83 7.42
C LEU A 111 -0.03 20.25 7.41
N PHE A 112 -0.33 19.34 8.33
CA PHE A 112 -1.64 18.71 8.51
C PHE A 112 -2.47 19.30 9.64
N ASP A 113 -1.99 20.36 10.31
CA ASP A 113 -2.68 20.94 11.45
C ASP A 113 -4.08 21.42 11.09
N ALA A 114 -5.03 21.14 11.97
CA ALA A 114 -6.43 21.51 11.77
C ALA A 114 -6.60 23.03 11.65
N GLU A 115 -5.74 23.81 12.31
CA GLU A 115 -5.73 25.27 12.25
C GLU A 115 -5.41 25.81 10.85
N ARG A 116 -4.66 25.05 10.03
CA ARG A 116 -4.38 25.41 8.62
C ARG A 116 -5.55 25.12 7.69
N LYS A 117 -6.56 24.34 8.13
CA LYS A 117 -7.71 24.02 7.30
C LYS A 117 -8.60 25.25 7.14
N ARG A 118 -8.80 25.66 5.89
CA ARG A 118 -9.74 26.74 5.55
C ARG A 118 -11.17 26.24 5.71
N ARG A 119 -12.03 27.05 6.33
CA ARG A 119 -13.47 26.76 6.41
C ARG A 119 -14.04 26.64 5.00
N LEU A 120 -14.76 25.56 4.74
CA LEU A 120 -15.44 25.36 3.47
C LEU A 120 -16.68 26.26 3.42
N PRO A 121 -16.95 26.94 2.30
CA PRO A 121 -18.19 27.67 2.12
C PRO A 121 -19.37 26.70 2.11
N ALA A 122 -20.52 27.12 2.66
CA ALA A 122 -21.74 26.31 2.66
C ALA A 122 -22.22 25.98 1.23
N MET A 123 -22.02 26.91 0.29
CA MET A 123 -22.35 26.74 -1.12
C MET A 123 -21.14 27.11 -2.00
N PRO A 124 -20.37 26.12 -2.50
CA PRO A 124 -19.25 26.41 -3.37
C PRO A 124 -19.75 26.85 -4.75
N ARG A 125 -19.15 27.93 -5.29
CA ARG A 125 -19.48 28.49 -6.60
C ARG A 125 -18.96 27.65 -7.77
N GLY A 126 -18.03 26.74 -7.49
CA GLY A 126 -17.42 25.84 -8.46
C GLY A 126 -16.42 24.90 -7.78
N ILE A 127 -16.09 23.82 -8.46
CA ILE A 127 -15.12 22.81 -8.00
C ILE A 127 -13.95 22.79 -8.98
N GLY A 128 -12.76 23.13 -8.50
CA GLY A 128 -11.52 22.99 -9.25
C GLY A 128 -10.96 21.58 -9.10
N LEU A 129 -10.66 20.90 -10.21
CA LEU A 129 -10.07 19.57 -10.25
C LEU A 129 -8.69 19.64 -10.90
N VAL A 130 -7.65 19.24 -10.17
CA VAL A 130 -6.29 19.08 -10.69
C VAL A 130 -5.99 17.58 -10.79
N THR A 131 -5.80 17.09 -12.01
CA THR A 131 -5.47 15.67 -12.26
C THR A 131 -4.93 15.50 -13.69
N SER A 132 -4.43 14.31 -14.03
CA SER A 132 -4.02 14.00 -15.41
C SER A 132 -5.22 13.63 -16.28
N LEU A 133 -5.23 14.03 -17.56
CA LEU A 133 -6.32 13.75 -18.51
C LEU A 133 -6.57 12.26 -18.77
N GLY A 134 -5.54 11.41 -18.60
CA GLY A 134 -5.63 9.96 -18.80
C GLY A 134 -5.95 9.15 -17.54
N ALA A 135 -6.17 9.79 -16.38
CA ALA A 135 -6.41 9.04 -15.14
C ALA A 135 -7.86 8.51 -15.09
N ALA A 136 -8.03 7.22 -14.78
CA ALA A 136 -9.34 6.63 -14.45
C ALA A 136 -10.05 7.42 -13.33
N ALA A 137 -9.28 7.97 -12.39
CA ALA A 137 -9.77 8.84 -11.32
C ALA A 137 -10.52 10.09 -11.83
N LEU A 138 -10.19 10.63 -13.00
CA LEU A 138 -10.93 11.76 -13.59
C LEU A 138 -12.37 11.33 -13.93
N HIS A 139 -12.54 10.16 -14.54
CA HIS A 139 -13.86 9.65 -14.90
C HIS A 139 -14.72 9.41 -13.66
N ASP A 140 -14.16 8.80 -12.63
CA ASP A 140 -14.87 8.51 -11.38
C ASP A 140 -15.32 9.79 -10.67
N VAL A 141 -14.42 10.77 -10.55
CA VAL A 141 -14.73 12.06 -9.91
C VAL A 141 -15.79 12.82 -10.69
N VAL A 142 -15.66 12.91 -12.02
CA VAL A 142 -16.64 13.62 -12.85
C VAL A 142 -18.01 12.94 -12.82
N THR A 143 -18.05 11.61 -12.87
CA THR A 143 -19.30 10.84 -12.78
C THR A 143 -19.97 11.02 -11.41
N ALA A 144 -19.20 10.97 -10.33
CA ALA A 144 -19.70 11.22 -8.97
C ALA A 144 -20.24 12.65 -8.80
N LEU A 145 -19.52 13.65 -9.33
CA LEU A 145 -19.94 15.06 -9.27
C LEU A 145 -21.20 15.32 -10.08
N ARG A 146 -21.29 14.79 -11.31
CA ARG A 146 -22.51 14.88 -12.14
C ARG A 146 -23.73 14.25 -11.46
N ARG A 147 -23.54 13.14 -10.76
CA ARG A 147 -24.63 12.46 -10.05
C ARG A 147 -25.08 13.21 -8.80
N ARG A 148 -24.14 13.77 -8.01
CA ARG A 148 -24.44 14.35 -6.69
C ARG A 148 -24.72 15.84 -6.72
N VAL A 149 -24.00 16.60 -7.56
CA VAL A 149 -24.02 18.07 -7.59
C VAL A 149 -23.91 18.60 -9.03
N PRO A 150 -24.84 18.24 -9.94
CA PRO A 150 -24.77 18.63 -11.35
C PRO A 150 -24.83 20.15 -11.59
N HIS A 151 -25.34 20.91 -10.62
CA HIS A 151 -25.52 22.35 -10.69
C HIS A 151 -24.25 23.14 -10.35
N ILE A 152 -23.18 22.48 -9.87
CA ILE A 152 -21.93 23.14 -9.49
C ILE A 152 -20.94 23.01 -10.65
N PRO A 153 -20.43 24.12 -11.22
CA PRO A 153 -19.50 24.05 -12.33
C PRO A 153 -18.18 23.42 -11.91
N VAL A 154 -17.66 22.52 -12.73
CA VAL A 154 -16.38 21.83 -12.50
C VAL A 154 -15.34 22.35 -13.48
N VAL A 155 -14.23 22.85 -12.96
CA VAL A 155 -13.10 23.37 -13.75
C VAL A 155 -11.95 22.38 -13.66
N LEU A 156 -11.57 21.79 -14.78
CA LEU A 156 -10.44 20.85 -14.86
C LEU A 156 -9.17 21.60 -15.28
N VAL A 157 -8.11 21.50 -14.47
CA VAL A 157 -6.76 21.95 -14.83
C VAL A 157 -5.83 20.74 -14.88
N PRO A 158 -5.37 20.34 -16.08
CA PRO A 158 -4.55 19.15 -16.22
C PRO A 158 -3.17 19.35 -15.61
N ALA A 159 -2.68 18.33 -14.90
CA ALA A 159 -1.33 18.30 -14.32
C ALA A 159 -0.73 16.90 -14.38
N LEU A 160 0.61 16.83 -14.33
CA LEU A 160 1.32 15.58 -14.11
C LEU A 160 1.15 15.16 -12.65
N VAL A 161 0.62 13.96 -12.42
CA VAL A 161 0.36 13.42 -11.07
C VAL A 161 1.43 12.42 -10.61
N GLN A 162 2.35 12.05 -11.49
CA GLN A 162 3.43 11.10 -11.26
C GLN A 162 4.71 11.53 -12.02
N GLY A 163 5.87 11.07 -11.53
CA GLY A 163 7.17 11.39 -12.10
C GLY A 163 7.82 12.64 -11.53
N ALA A 164 9.09 12.88 -11.89
CA ALA A 164 9.91 13.95 -11.31
C ALA A 164 9.37 15.37 -11.59
N ALA A 165 8.63 15.55 -12.68
CA ALA A 165 8.01 16.83 -13.04
C ALA A 165 6.65 17.08 -12.36
N ALA A 166 6.09 16.09 -11.65
CA ALA A 166 4.77 16.20 -11.03
C ALA A 166 4.66 17.32 -9.98
N PRO A 167 5.62 17.51 -9.04
CA PRO A 167 5.50 18.55 -8.02
C PRO A 167 5.32 19.95 -8.63
N GLN A 168 6.19 20.33 -9.57
CA GLN A 168 6.10 21.63 -10.24
C GLN A 168 4.79 21.77 -11.03
N SER A 169 4.41 20.74 -11.79
CA SER A 169 3.16 20.75 -12.57
C SER A 169 1.91 20.91 -11.69
N LEU A 170 1.88 20.25 -10.52
CA LEU A 170 0.79 20.38 -9.55
C LEU A 170 0.73 21.77 -8.93
N CYS A 171 1.88 22.34 -8.56
CA CYS A 171 1.96 23.71 -8.03
C CYS A 171 1.47 24.74 -9.04
N ASP A 172 1.89 24.63 -10.31
CA ASP A 172 1.48 25.55 -11.38
C ASP A 172 -0.03 25.44 -11.66
N ALA A 173 -0.56 24.22 -11.67
CA ALA A 173 -2.00 23.97 -11.85
C ALA A 173 -2.84 24.53 -10.70
N LEU A 174 -2.38 24.35 -9.45
CA LEU A 174 -3.03 24.93 -8.26
C LEU A 174 -2.98 26.45 -8.28
N ALA A 175 -1.84 27.06 -8.62
CA ALA A 175 -1.71 28.49 -8.74
C ALA A 175 -2.66 29.07 -9.80
N ARG A 176 -2.83 28.37 -10.93
CA ARG A 176 -3.81 28.75 -11.97
C ARG A 176 -5.24 28.71 -11.44
N LEU A 177 -5.62 27.66 -10.71
CA LEU A 177 -6.95 27.60 -10.08
C LEU A 177 -7.17 28.72 -9.06
N TYR A 178 -6.15 29.04 -8.26
CA TYR A 178 -6.25 30.14 -7.30
C TYR A 178 -6.47 31.50 -8.00
N ARG A 179 -5.79 31.75 -9.12
CA ARG A 179 -6.04 32.95 -9.94
C ARG A 179 -7.46 32.97 -10.51
N MET A 180 -7.93 31.87 -11.11
CA MET A 180 -9.29 31.78 -11.63
C MET A 180 -10.35 31.98 -10.54
N ALA A 181 -10.10 31.47 -9.33
CA ALA A 181 -11.00 31.68 -8.18
C ALA A 181 -11.05 33.15 -7.72
N GLN A 182 -9.94 33.89 -7.85
CA GLN A 182 -9.85 35.31 -7.53
C GLN A 182 -10.50 36.19 -8.62
N GLU A 183 -10.24 35.89 -9.89
CA GLU A 183 -10.81 36.58 -11.06
C GLU A 183 -12.33 36.38 -11.17
N GLY A 184 -12.83 35.25 -10.68
CA GLY A 184 -14.24 34.90 -10.66
C GLY A 184 -15.06 35.52 -9.54
N ALA A 185 -14.66 36.59 -8.84
CA ALA A 185 -15.50 37.28 -7.85
C ALA A 185 -16.15 38.58 -8.36
N PRO A 186 -17.29 38.53 -9.08
CA PRO A 186 -18.37 39.47 -8.81
C PRO A 186 -19.17 38.94 -7.61
N GLY A 187 -19.34 39.78 -6.59
CA GLY A 187 -20.30 39.52 -5.52
C GLY A 187 -21.75 39.58 -6.03
N PRO A 188 -22.74 39.32 -5.18
CA PRO A 188 -23.78 40.32 -4.96
C PRO A 188 -23.21 41.55 -4.21
#